data_AF-A0A8H5BEM6-F1
#
_entry.id   AF-A0A8H5BEM6-F1
#
_cell.length_a   1.000
_cell.length_b   1.000
_cell.length_c   1.000
_cell.angle_alpha   90.00
_cell.angle_beta   90.00
_cell.angle_gamma   90.00
#
_symmetry.space_group_name_H-M   'P 1'
#
loop_
_entity.id
_entity.type
_entity.pdbx_description
1 polymer ?
#
loop_
_entity_poly.entity_id
_entity_poly.type
_entity_poly.pdbx_seq_one_letter_code
_entity_poly.pdbx_strand_id
1 'polypeptide(L)'
;MSIQPFFAWFQQHDGFIDTEAMDVIQFPDSEGGRGAVALKDIPEGHTVFFIPRSLVLSTRTSTLPSRFGMDAWKGFGLHEGWSGLMLCMMWEAALGAQSKWSTYFDVLPTTFDTPMFWNDEDLAELQGTCVVEKLGRDQAEKDYNDKVLPAVNSRPDLFVPSDIPTRYSLSTYHLMGSRILSRSFTIEITDDARQHAGDMDAGNTSIVSSGSAMDVDEPKPADGNSCENDHHPDHHAPEPGRDDQAEHGQEGEGEEGGESDEEEEVAAEVVMIPLADILNARYQSENVRLFYEPDCLKMVSTKPIKAGEQIWNTYGDLPNAELLRSYGHVDWLPLPTPFEGEFGNPGDVAELRADVLVQAVAAQDATKTMEQLEERIDWWLEEGGDDVFLLDMDTEDDDEEGHSTSKAKAHSELEIPSTILAFTRLLVSDTDWARAKSKGKPPKPVADAATLRIVHAALVRRLAAYPTTLEEDRCIAADAAKIQVLSVNKRHSLVVRLGEKRVVDAFRGLVERTLRDAEVKEQKEKKENGAVGTGKRKGGPGEKAGNGSKKAKK
;
A
#
# COMPACT_ATOMS: atom_id res chain seq x y z
N MET A 1 24.09 5.03 22.74
CA MET A 1 24.76 6.36 22.64
C MET A 1 23.92 7.39 23.37
N SER A 2 24.51 8.47 23.88
CA SER A 2 23.74 9.57 24.48
C SER A 2 23.01 10.35 23.37
N ILE A 3 21.73 10.66 23.56
CA ILE A 3 20.93 11.50 22.63
C ILE A 3 21.30 13.00 22.73
N GLN A 4 21.95 13.41 23.82
CA GLN A 4 22.18 14.82 24.15
C GLN A 4 22.99 15.60 23.09
N PRO A 5 24.04 15.04 22.45
CA PRO A 5 24.73 15.71 21.34
C PRO A 5 23.81 16.00 20.15
N PHE A 6 22.86 15.10 19.87
CA PHE A 6 21.88 15.30 18.81
C PHE A 6 20.88 16.39 19.17
N PHE A 7 20.38 16.45 20.40
CA PHE A 7 19.52 17.57 20.85
C PHE A 7 20.22 18.92 20.77
N ALA A 8 21.48 18.99 21.19
CA ALA A 8 22.27 20.21 21.09
C ALA A 8 22.46 20.65 19.63
N TRP A 9 22.75 19.72 18.72
CA TRP A 9 22.82 19.99 17.29
C TRP A 9 21.48 20.47 16.73
N PHE A 10 20.38 19.81 17.12
CA PHE A 10 19.03 20.14 16.65
C PHE A 10 18.65 21.56 17.05
N GLN A 11 18.92 21.95 18.30
CA GLN A 11 18.69 23.30 18.81
C GLN A 11 19.62 24.36 18.18
N GLN A 12 20.85 24.00 17.84
CA GLN A 12 21.77 24.91 17.13
C GLN A 12 21.34 25.23 15.70
N HIS A 13 20.47 24.40 15.11
CA HIS A 13 19.93 24.58 13.76
C HIS A 13 18.46 24.98 13.80
N ASP A 14 18.08 25.80 14.78
CA ASP A 14 16.75 26.40 14.95
C ASP A 14 15.63 25.39 15.23
N GLY A 15 15.96 24.12 15.53
CA GLY A 15 15.01 23.14 16.04
C GLY A 15 14.63 23.41 17.48
N PHE A 16 13.37 23.16 17.84
CA PHE A 16 12.91 23.25 19.23
C PHE A 16 12.52 21.88 19.75
N ILE A 17 12.92 21.59 20.97
CA ILE A 17 12.49 20.41 21.72
C ILE A 17 12.24 20.83 23.16
N ASP A 18 11.09 20.43 23.72
CA ASP A 18 10.79 20.61 25.14
C ASP A 18 11.50 19.50 25.95
N THR A 19 12.76 19.76 26.28
CA THR A 19 13.60 18.84 27.09
C THR A 19 13.12 18.69 28.54
N GLU A 20 12.15 19.50 28.98
CA GLU A 20 11.50 19.29 30.28
C GLU A 20 10.29 18.35 30.18
N ALA A 21 9.72 18.21 28.98
CA ALA A 21 8.58 17.32 28.72
C ALA A 21 8.99 15.95 28.18
N MET A 22 10.08 15.87 27.42
CA MET A 22 10.48 14.67 26.68
C MET A 22 11.97 14.36 26.88
N ASP A 23 12.29 13.06 26.92
CA ASP A 23 13.64 12.54 26.64
C ASP A 23 13.54 11.28 25.76
N VAL A 24 14.67 10.75 25.32
CA VAL A 24 14.78 9.50 24.57
C VAL A 24 15.46 8.44 25.43
N ILE A 25 14.78 7.32 25.64
CA ILE A 25 15.27 6.19 26.44
C ILE A 25 15.24 4.89 25.65
N GLN A 26 15.78 3.83 26.24
CA GLN A 26 15.65 2.47 25.74
C GLN A 26 14.48 1.78 26.46
N PHE A 27 13.38 1.56 25.75
CA PHE A 27 12.30 0.66 26.15
C PHE A 27 12.68 -0.82 25.90
N PRO A 28 11.95 -1.78 26.47
CA PRO A 28 12.05 -3.18 26.04
C PRO A 28 11.86 -3.31 24.53
N ASP A 29 12.51 -4.29 23.90
CA ASP A 29 12.39 -4.51 22.45
C ASP A 29 10.94 -4.79 22.02
N SER A 30 10.13 -5.39 22.91
CA SER A 30 8.68 -5.58 22.73
C SER A 30 7.86 -4.28 22.70
N GLU A 31 8.47 -3.15 23.01
CA GLU A 31 7.85 -1.81 23.01
C GLU A 31 8.55 -0.85 22.03
N GLY A 32 9.26 -1.39 21.03
CA GLY A 32 9.91 -0.62 19.97
C GLY A 32 11.35 -0.19 20.29
N GLY A 33 11.92 -0.60 21.42
CA GLY A 33 13.31 -0.31 21.76
C GLY A 33 13.56 1.17 22.04
N ARG A 34 14.42 1.83 21.28
CA ARG A 34 14.76 3.24 21.54
C ARG A 34 13.60 4.14 21.12
N GLY A 35 13.03 4.88 22.05
CA GLY A 35 11.86 5.73 21.82
C GLY A 35 11.79 6.93 22.76
N ALA A 36 10.78 7.78 22.57
CA ALA A 36 10.57 8.97 23.37
C ALA A 36 9.70 8.70 24.61
N VAL A 37 10.03 9.31 25.74
CA VAL A 37 9.30 9.20 27.01
C VAL A 37 8.88 10.56 27.54
N ALA A 38 7.69 10.65 28.12
CA ALA A 38 7.23 11.84 28.82
C ALA A 38 7.88 11.96 30.21
N LEU A 39 8.55 13.08 30.50
CA LEU A 39 9.19 13.35 31.80
C LEU A 39 8.22 13.95 32.83
N LYS A 40 7.13 14.56 32.35
CA LYS A 40 6.03 15.14 33.12
C LYS A 40 4.71 14.86 32.40
N ASP A 41 3.59 15.09 33.06
CA ASP A 41 2.29 15.05 32.40
C ASP A 41 2.25 16.10 31.28
N ILE A 42 1.96 15.66 30.05
CA ILE A 42 1.84 16.48 28.84
C ILE A 42 0.34 16.65 28.54
N PRO A 43 -0.19 17.89 28.51
CA PRO A 43 -1.58 18.12 28.15
C PRO A 43 -1.79 17.94 26.64
N GLU A 44 -3.01 17.62 26.23
CA GLU A 44 -3.42 17.65 24.82
C GLU A 44 -3.15 19.03 24.18
N GLY A 45 -2.73 19.04 22.92
CA GLY A 45 -2.34 20.26 22.18
C GLY A 45 -0.94 20.78 22.51
N HIS A 46 -0.15 20.12 23.35
CA HIS A 46 1.24 20.51 23.65
C HIS A 46 2.17 20.22 22.47
N THR A 47 2.98 21.21 22.09
CA THR A 47 4.04 21.02 21.09
C THR A 47 5.26 20.41 21.76
N VAL A 48 5.56 19.15 21.44
CA VAL A 48 6.69 18.41 22.03
C VAL A 48 8.02 18.86 21.40
N PHE A 49 8.03 19.03 20.08
CA PHE A 49 9.14 19.62 19.33
C PHE A 49 8.65 20.21 18.00
N PHE A 50 9.43 21.12 17.42
CA PHE A 50 9.25 21.54 16.04
C PHE A 50 10.57 21.46 15.26
N ILE A 51 10.46 21.14 13.97
CA ILE A 51 11.55 20.87 13.04
C ILE A 51 11.48 21.90 11.92
N PRO A 52 12.49 22.78 11.76
CA PRO A 52 12.61 23.63 10.59
C PRO A 52 12.67 22.80 9.32
N ARG A 53 11.99 23.23 8.24
CA ARG A 53 12.06 22.51 6.94
C ARG A 53 13.48 22.36 6.41
N SER A 54 14.39 23.26 6.77
CA SER A 54 15.80 23.18 6.41
C SER A 54 16.54 21.97 7.01
N LEU A 55 16.00 21.36 8.08
CA LEU A 55 16.56 20.16 8.72
C LEU A 55 16.08 18.86 8.08
N VAL A 56 14.98 18.88 7.33
CA VAL A 56 14.50 17.72 6.58
C VAL A 56 15.57 17.33 5.55
N LEU A 57 15.95 16.06 5.49
CA LEU A 57 16.91 15.55 4.52
C LEU A 57 16.14 14.96 3.33
N SER A 58 16.27 15.63 2.18
CA SER A 58 15.71 15.20 0.90
C SER A 58 16.67 15.50 -0.25
N THR A 59 16.31 15.14 -1.48
CA THR A 59 17.08 15.51 -2.67
C THR A 59 17.10 17.04 -2.90
N ARG A 60 16.14 17.78 -2.34
CA ARG A 60 16.07 19.25 -2.44
C ARG A 60 16.94 19.97 -1.43
N THR A 61 17.06 19.43 -0.21
CA THR A 61 17.85 20.06 0.85
C THR A 61 19.32 19.64 0.82
N SER A 62 19.62 18.46 0.26
CA SER A 62 20.98 18.03 -0.04
C SER A 62 21.63 18.92 -1.09
N THR A 63 22.92 19.23 -0.91
CA THR A 63 23.68 20.01 -1.92
C THR A 63 24.16 19.15 -3.08
N LEU A 64 24.03 17.82 -2.98
CA LEU A 64 24.58 16.90 -3.97
C LEU A 64 23.96 17.06 -5.36
N PRO A 65 22.62 17.06 -5.54
CA PRO A 65 22.04 17.10 -6.89
C PRO A 65 22.46 18.35 -7.68
N SER A 66 22.51 19.52 -7.04
CA SER A 66 22.98 20.75 -7.66
C SER A 66 24.46 20.69 -8.03
N ARG A 67 25.32 20.10 -7.18
CA ARG A 67 26.76 19.89 -7.47
C ARG A 67 27.00 18.84 -8.56
N PHE A 68 26.13 17.84 -8.60
CA PHE A 68 26.14 16.79 -9.61
C PHE A 68 25.72 17.34 -10.99
N GLY A 69 24.90 18.39 -11.00
CA GLY A 69 24.32 18.97 -12.20
C GLY A 69 22.98 18.30 -12.50
N MET A 70 21.91 19.08 -12.54
CA MET A 70 20.54 18.55 -12.62
C MET A 70 20.27 17.73 -13.88
N ASP A 71 20.85 18.13 -15.02
CA ASP A 71 20.68 17.37 -16.27
C ASP A 71 21.33 15.99 -16.21
N ALA A 72 22.53 15.91 -15.63
CA ALA A 72 23.21 14.64 -15.41
C ALA A 72 22.48 13.80 -14.35
N TRP A 73 21.99 14.43 -13.28
CA TRP A 73 21.19 13.77 -12.24
C TRP A 73 19.95 13.10 -12.82
N LYS A 74 19.22 13.83 -13.67
CA LYS A 74 18.06 13.29 -14.40
C LYS A 74 18.46 12.21 -15.41
N GLY A 75 19.57 12.41 -16.12
CA GLY A 75 20.08 11.45 -17.11
C GLY A 75 20.44 10.07 -16.54
N PHE A 76 20.75 9.98 -15.25
CA PHE A 76 20.95 8.70 -14.55
C PHE A 76 19.69 8.17 -13.85
N GLY A 77 18.52 8.81 -14.02
CA GLY A 77 17.29 8.40 -13.35
C GLY A 77 17.28 8.64 -11.83
N LEU A 78 18.19 9.48 -11.30
CA LEU A 78 18.28 9.72 -9.84
C LEU A 78 17.19 10.65 -9.29
N HIS A 79 16.31 11.15 -10.15
CA HIS A 79 15.14 11.93 -9.78
C HIS A 79 13.89 11.07 -9.57
N GLU A 80 13.98 9.79 -9.94
CA GLU A 80 12.92 8.80 -9.81
C GLU A 80 13.20 7.88 -8.62
N GLY A 81 12.14 7.49 -7.92
CA GLY A 81 12.20 6.60 -6.77
C GLY A 81 13.17 7.08 -5.68
N TRP A 82 13.75 6.12 -4.96
CA TRP A 82 14.60 6.42 -3.79
C TRP A 82 16.09 6.49 -4.11
N SER A 83 16.50 6.15 -5.33
CA SER A 83 17.92 6.06 -5.73
C SER A 83 18.67 7.37 -5.46
N GLY A 84 18.05 8.51 -5.79
CA GLY A 84 18.61 9.83 -5.54
C GLY A 84 18.74 10.19 -4.06
N LEU A 85 17.72 9.89 -3.26
CA LEU A 85 17.74 10.14 -1.83
C LEU A 85 18.78 9.26 -1.13
N MET A 86 18.85 7.99 -1.47
CA MET A 86 19.88 7.07 -0.97
C MET A 86 21.28 7.59 -1.28
N LEU A 87 21.53 8.04 -2.52
CA LEU A 87 22.83 8.60 -2.88
C LEU A 87 23.14 9.90 -2.11
N CYS A 88 22.14 10.76 -1.88
CA CYS A 88 22.29 11.93 -1.01
C CYS A 88 22.67 11.54 0.43
N MET A 89 22.02 10.52 0.99
CA MET A 89 22.34 10.03 2.33
C MET A 89 23.74 9.42 2.41
N MET A 90 24.17 8.66 1.38
CA MET A 90 25.53 8.12 1.28
C MET A 90 26.58 9.24 1.22
N TRP A 91 26.30 10.29 0.42
CA TRP A 91 27.15 11.46 0.32
C TRP A 91 27.30 12.21 1.65
N GLU A 92 26.18 12.52 2.31
CA GLU A 92 26.19 13.23 3.59
C GLU A 92 26.89 12.39 4.68
N ALA A 93 26.68 11.06 4.71
CA ALA A 93 27.41 10.18 5.61
C ALA A 93 28.93 10.16 5.30
N ALA A 94 29.33 10.18 4.03
CA ALA A 94 30.73 10.19 3.60
C ALA A 94 31.47 11.49 3.97
N LEU A 95 30.77 12.63 4.02
CA LEU A 95 31.31 13.91 4.48
C LEU A 95 31.69 13.90 5.98
N GLY A 96 31.10 13.00 6.77
CA GLY A 96 31.34 12.89 8.21
C GLY A 96 31.04 14.23 8.90
N ALA A 97 31.96 14.73 9.72
CA ALA A 97 31.78 15.97 10.48
C ALA A 97 31.55 17.24 9.63
N GLN A 98 31.79 17.20 8.31
CA GLN A 98 31.47 18.31 7.41
C GLN A 98 29.98 18.32 7.01
N SER A 99 29.27 17.21 7.18
CA SER A 99 27.84 17.15 6.92
C SER A 99 27.08 17.90 8.00
N LYS A 100 26.10 18.69 7.54
CA LYS A 100 25.08 19.30 8.39
C LYS A 100 24.37 18.24 9.23
N TRP A 101 24.13 17.04 8.69
CA TRP A 101 23.36 15.97 9.34
C TRP A 101 24.23 14.93 10.06
N SER A 102 25.52 15.20 10.29
CA SER A 102 26.44 14.23 10.90
C SER A 102 25.94 13.62 12.20
N THR A 103 25.46 14.44 13.14
CA THR A 103 24.89 13.98 14.42
C THR A 103 23.55 13.27 14.27
N TYR A 104 22.79 13.56 13.20
CA TYR A 104 21.58 12.80 12.87
C TYR A 104 21.94 11.38 12.42
N PHE A 105 22.95 11.23 11.56
CA PHE A 105 23.44 9.91 11.17
C PHE A 105 23.99 9.08 12.34
N ASP A 106 24.56 9.72 13.37
CA ASP A 106 25.04 9.06 14.58
C ASP A 106 23.91 8.43 15.42
N VAL A 107 22.68 8.96 15.32
CA VAL A 107 21.51 8.44 16.05
C VAL A 107 20.64 7.49 15.24
N LEU A 108 20.89 7.37 13.92
CA LEU A 108 20.19 6.42 13.05
C LEU A 108 20.69 4.98 13.28
N PRO A 109 19.83 3.96 13.14
CA PRO A 109 20.23 2.56 13.20
C PRO A 109 21.31 2.23 12.17
N THR A 110 22.18 1.32 12.55
CA THR A 110 23.24 0.75 11.69
C THR A 110 23.00 -0.72 11.38
N THR A 111 21.97 -1.32 12.00
CA THR A 111 21.56 -2.72 11.87
C THR A 111 20.05 -2.76 11.83
N PHE A 112 19.49 -3.73 11.11
CA PHE A 112 18.06 -3.91 10.91
C PHE A 112 17.70 -5.38 11.07
N ASP A 113 16.53 -5.63 11.65
CA ASP A 113 15.93 -6.96 11.78
C ASP A 113 14.89 -7.20 10.66
N THR A 114 14.88 -6.37 9.62
CA THR A 114 13.97 -6.53 8.48
C THR A 114 14.34 -7.79 7.67
N PRO A 115 13.34 -8.48 7.07
CA PRO A 115 13.58 -9.73 6.35
C PRO A 115 14.58 -9.63 5.18
N MET A 116 14.84 -8.44 4.64
CA MET A 116 15.88 -8.21 3.61
C MET A 116 17.26 -8.73 4.03
N PHE A 117 17.57 -8.76 5.34
CA PHE A 117 18.84 -9.20 5.91
C PHE A 117 18.82 -10.64 6.46
N TRP A 118 17.69 -11.34 6.33
CA TRP A 118 17.55 -12.69 6.87
C TRP A 118 18.24 -13.72 5.98
N ASN A 119 18.53 -14.88 6.56
CA ASN A 119 19.00 -16.04 5.82
C ASN A 119 17.81 -16.83 5.24
N ASP A 120 18.09 -17.75 4.32
CA ASP A 120 17.07 -18.54 3.63
C ASP A 120 16.22 -19.41 4.58
N GLU A 121 16.78 -19.87 5.71
CA GLU A 121 16.03 -20.67 6.69
C GLU A 121 14.96 -19.83 7.41
N ASP A 122 15.32 -18.61 7.82
CA ASP A 122 14.39 -17.68 8.46
C ASP A 122 13.36 -17.15 7.44
N LEU A 123 13.75 -16.92 6.19
CA LEU A 123 12.82 -16.52 5.12
C LEU A 123 11.81 -17.63 4.77
N ALA A 124 12.22 -18.90 4.84
CA ALA A 124 11.31 -20.02 4.62
C ALA A 124 10.17 -20.07 5.66
N GLU A 125 10.37 -19.51 6.85
CA GLU A 125 9.31 -19.39 7.85
C GLU A 125 8.21 -18.41 7.41
N LEU A 126 8.50 -17.45 6.52
CA LEU A 126 7.53 -16.51 5.95
C LEU A 126 6.85 -17.04 4.68
N GLN A 127 7.09 -18.31 4.32
CA GLN A 127 6.43 -18.92 3.16
C GLN A 127 4.90 -18.83 3.28
N GLY A 128 4.28 -18.38 2.20
CA GLY A 128 2.84 -18.16 2.14
C GLY A 128 2.40 -16.81 2.70
N THR A 129 3.30 -15.92 3.15
CA THR A 129 2.98 -14.50 3.42
C THR A 129 3.30 -13.65 2.19
N CYS A 130 2.81 -12.40 2.13
CA CYS A 130 3.20 -11.47 1.06
C CYS A 130 4.60 -10.86 1.26
N VAL A 131 5.20 -11.03 2.45
CA VAL A 131 6.45 -10.34 2.86
C VAL A 131 7.63 -10.70 1.95
N VAL A 132 7.81 -11.98 1.62
CA VAL A 132 8.98 -12.47 0.86
C VAL A 132 8.98 -11.95 -0.57
N GLU A 133 7.81 -11.85 -1.19
CA GLU A 133 7.65 -11.37 -2.56
C GLU A 133 7.92 -9.86 -2.66
N LYS A 134 7.70 -9.14 -1.56
CA LYS A 134 7.77 -7.68 -1.46
C LYS A 134 9.10 -7.13 -0.90
N LEU A 135 10.16 -7.94 -0.79
CA LEU A 135 11.42 -7.50 -0.18
C LEU A 135 12.20 -6.46 -1.03
N GLY A 136 11.96 -6.40 -2.34
CA GLY A 136 12.56 -5.39 -3.23
C GLY A 136 14.09 -5.47 -3.39
N ARG A 137 14.76 -6.49 -2.85
CA ARG A 137 16.22 -6.60 -2.85
C ARG A 137 16.82 -6.63 -4.25
N ASP A 138 16.28 -7.47 -5.14
CA ASP A 138 16.81 -7.60 -6.49
C ASP A 138 16.66 -6.29 -7.28
N GLN A 139 15.54 -5.60 -7.11
CA GLN A 139 15.29 -4.31 -7.73
C GLN A 139 16.24 -3.23 -7.16
N ALA A 140 16.48 -3.20 -5.84
CA ALA A 140 17.45 -2.30 -5.24
C ALA A 140 18.89 -2.55 -5.73
N GLU A 141 19.31 -3.83 -5.86
CA GLU A 141 20.62 -4.18 -6.40
C GLU A 141 20.74 -3.78 -7.89
N LYS A 142 19.66 -3.93 -8.66
CA LYS A 142 19.59 -3.48 -10.06
C LYS A 142 19.73 -1.96 -10.16
N ASP A 143 18.94 -1.19 -9.41
CA ASP A 143 19.02 0.28 -9.40
C ASP A 143 20.40 0.78 -8.97
N TYR A 144 21.04 0.12 -8.01
CA TYR A 144 22.40 0.44 -7.63
C TYR A 144 23.38 0.25 -8.81
N ASN A 145 23.30 -0.87 -9.52
CA ASN A 145 24.22 -1.19 -10.61
C ASN A 145 23.95 -0.37 -11.89
N ASP A 146 22.69 -0.08 -12.18
CA ASP A 146 22.27 0.55 -13.44
C ASP A 146 22.21 2.08 -13.34
N LYS A 147 21.90 2.63 -12.16
CA LYS A 147 21.74 4.08 -11.93
C LYS A 147 22.87 4.65 -11.07
N VAL A 148 23.03 4.15 -9.84
CA VAL A 148 23.86 4.81 -8.81
C VAL A 148 25.36 4.64 -9.07
N LEU A 149 25.82 3.42 -9.34
CA LEU A 149 27.23 3.12 -9.55
C LEU A 149 27.78 3.83 -10.81
N PRO A 150 27.09 3.85 -11.96
CA PRO A 150 27.49 4.66 -13.11
C PRO A 150 27.55 6.16 -12.79
N ALA A 151 26.56 6.69 -12.06
CA ALA A 151 26.53 8.09 -11.67
C ALA A 151 27.73 8.47 -10.79
N VAL A 152 28.03 7.67 -9.77
CA VAL A 152 29.18 7.86 -8.88
C VAL A 152 30.50 7.83 -9.66
N ASN A 153 30.68 6.87 -10.58
CA ASN A 153 31.88 6.76 -11.39
C ASN A 153 32.06 7.91 -12.40
N SER A 154 30.96 8.54 -12.84
CA SER A 154 31.01 9.64 -13.81
C SER A 154 31.57 10.95 -13.23
N ARG A 155 31.61 11.10 -11.90
CA ARG A 155 32.00 12.33 -11.19
C ARG A 155 33.13 12.08 -10.18
N PRO A 156 34.36 11.74 -10.63
CA PRO A 156 35.50 11.52 -9.73
C PRO A 156 35.95 12.76 -8.96
N ASP A 157 35.49 13.95 -9.38
CA ASP A 157 35.67 15.22 -8.69
C ASP A 157 34.80 15.34 -7.42
N LEU A 158 33.66 14.65 -7.38
CA LEU A 158 32.80 14.54 -6.21
C LEU A 158 33.10 13.26 -5.43
N PHE A 159 33.17 12.13 -6.14
CA PHE A 159 33.31 10.80 -5.55
C PHE A 159 34.72 10.28 -5.77
N VAL A 160 35.54 10.35 -4.72
CA VAL A 160 36.91 9.84 -4.78
C VAL A 160 36.90 8.33 -5.05
N PRO A 161 37.62 7.82 -6.08
CA PRO A 161 37.56 6.40 -6.43
C PRO A 161 37.94 5.43 -5.30
N SER A 162 38.78 5.85 -4.34
CA SER A 162 39.12 5.04 -3.15
C SER A 162 37.96 4.85 -2.17
N ASP A 163 37.01 5.79 -2.17
CA ASP A 163 35.89 5.79 -1.23
C ASP A 163 34.73 4.95 -1.75
N ILE A 164 34.65 4.70 -3.07
CA ILE A 164 33.53 3.96 -3.70
C ILE A 164 33.34 2.58 -3.07
N PRO A 165 34.37 1.72 -2.89
CA PRO A 165 34.17 0.38 -2.35
C PRO A 165 33.76 0.34 -0.87
N THR A 166 33.83 1.46 -0.15
CA THR A 166 33.60 1.51 1.31
C THR A 166 32.42 2.40 1.69
N ARG A 167 32.33 3.61 1.14
CA ARG A 167 31.32 4.63 1.46
C ARG A 167 30.19 4.69 0.45
N TYR A 168 30.44 4.26 -0.77
CA TYR A 168 29.44 4.18 -1.83
C TYR A 168 29.19 2.74 -2.28
N SER A 169 29.38 1.77 -1.37
CA SER A 169 29.21 0.35 -1.63
C SER A 169 27.74 -0.04 -1.69
N LEU A 170 27.46 -1.20 -2.30
CA LEU A 170 26.13 -1.82 -2.28
C LEU A 170 25.61 -2.06 -0.85
N SER A 171 26.49 -2.45 0.08
CA SER A 171 26.11 -2.61 1.49
C SER A 171 25.68 -1.29 2.14
N THR A 172 26.32 -0.18 1.79
CA THR A 172 25.93 1.15 2.28
C THR A 172 24.62 1.59 1.62
N TYR A 173 24.41 1.25 0.35
CA TYR A 173 23.15 1.50 -0.35
C TYR A 173 21.97 0.77 0.32
N HIS A 174 22.11 -0.53 0.60
CA HIS A 174 21.10 -1.29 1.35
C HIS A 174 20.84 -0.71 2.75
N LEU A 175 21.88 -0.24 3.44
CA LEU A 175 21.73 0.43 4.73
C LEU A 175 20.90 1.72 4.61
N MET A 176 21.14 2.54 3.59
CA MET A 176 20.34 3.76 3.38
C MET A 176 18.92 3.44 2.96
N GLY A 177 18.71 2.44 2.09
CA GLY A 177 17.38 1.96 1.72
C GLY A 177 16.59 1.48 2.94
N SER A 178 17.23 0.75 3.86
CA SER A 178 16.59 0.28 5.10
C SER A 178 16.29 1.42 6.08
N ARG A 179 17.13 2.46 6.12
CA ARG A 179 16.87 3.67 6.89
C ARG A 179 15.67 4.42 6.32
N ILE A 180 15.60 4.61 5.01
CA ILE A 180 14.43 5.22 4.36
C ILE A 180 13.20 4.35 4.67
N LEU A 181 13.29 3.05 4.44
CA LEU A 181 12.18 2.12 4.60
C LEU A 181 11.52 2.16 5.99
N SER A 182 12.33 2.38 7.04
CA SER A 182 11.85 2.36 8.42
C SER A 182 11.63 3.73 9.06
N ARG A 183 12.02 4.84 8.40
CA ARG A 183 12.11 6.17 9.05
C ARG A 183 11.74 7.36 8.17
N SER A 184 11.45 7.13 6.89
CA SER A 184 11.06 8.21 6.00
C SER A 184 9.61 8.61 6.23
N PHE A 185 9.28 9.78 5.68
CA PHE A 185 7.93 10.31 5.60
C PHE A 185 7.66 10.70 4.16
N THR A 186 6.41 10.53 3.73
CA THR A 186 5.96 10.97 2.40
C THR A 186 5.30 12.34 2.54
N ILE A 187 5.86 13.36 1.89
CA ILE A 187 5.32 14.72 1.88
C ILE A 187 4.70 14.98 0.52
N GLU A 188 3.40 15.23 0.46
CA GLU A 188 2.77 15.72 -0.77
C GLU A 188 3.31 17.11 -1.14
N ILE A 189 3.60 17.34 -2.42
CA ILE A 189 4.00 18.65 -2.92
C ILE A 189 2.80 19.26 -3.63
N THR A 190 2.18 20.29 -3.05
CA THR A 190 1.21 21.13 -3.77
C THR A 190 1.93 22.04 -4.78
N ASP A 191 1.26 22.35 -5.90
CA ASP A 191 1.87 23.09 -7.02
C ASP A 191 2.32 24.52 -6.67
N ASP A 192 1.83 25.11 -5.59
CA ASP A 192 2.33 26.38 -5.04
C ASP A 192 3.83 26.30 -4.68
N ALA A 193 4.33 25.12 -4.28
CA ALA A 193 5.74 24.88 -3.99
C ALA A 193 6.61 24.68 -5.24
N ARG A 194 6.02 24.42 -6.42
CA ARG A 194 6.74 24.25 -7.69
C ARG A 194 6.96 25.57 -8.42
N GLN A 195 6.06 26.55 -8.27
CA GLN A 195 6.12 27.81 -9.04
C GLN A 195 6.78 28.98 -8.29
N HIS A 196 6.90 28.92 -6.96
CA HIS A 196 7.47 30.00 -6.17
C HIS A 196 8.61 29.55 -5.25
N ALA A 197 9.83 29.52 -5.79
CA ALA A 197 11.07 29.53 -5.00
C ALA A 197 11.30 30.87 -4.26
N GLY A 198 10.24 31.57 -3.80
CA GLY A 198 10.36 32.95 -3.31
C GLY A 198 9.23 33.55 -2.47
N ASP A 199 8.06 32.93 -2.29
CA ASP A 199 7.07 33.42 -1.31
C ASP A 199 6.08 32.30 -0.96
N MET A 200 5.80 32.12 0.33
CA MET A 200 4.96 31.04 0.85
C MET A 200 3.54 31.53 1.14
N ASP A 201 2.54 30.89 0.54
CA ASP A 201 1.17 30.84 1.06
C ASP A 201 0.66 29.38 0.97
N ALA A 202 -0.16 28.96 1.92
CA ALA A 202 -0.39 27.57 2.27
C ALA A 202 -1.84 27.13 2.07
N GLY A 203 -2.03 25.87 1.65
CA GLY A 203 -3.30 25.17 1.76
C GLY A 203 -3.18 23.69 1.40
N ASN A 204 -3.39 22.82 2.40
CA ASN A 204 -3.52 21.36 2.32
C ASN A 204 -2.33 20.54 1.80
N THR A 205 -1.66 19.85 2.71
CA THR A 205 -0.73 18.76 2.39
C THR A 205 -1.12 17.59 3.28
N SER A 206 -1.69 16.52 2.71
CA SER A 206 -1.87 15.26 3.46
C SER A 206 -0.57 14.49 3.51
N ILE A 207 -0.31 13.88 4.66
CA ILE A 207 0.89 13.08 4.86
C ILE A 207 0.49 11.79 5.54
N VAL A 208 0.77 10.71 4.83
CA VAL A 208 0.75 9.35 5.36
C VAL A 208 2.18 8.97 5.73
N SER A 209 2.36 8.38 6.91
CA SER A 209 3.58 7.63 7.18
C SER A 209 3.72 6.57 6.09
N SER A 210 4.91 6.43 5.52
CA SER A 210 5.11 5.86 4.19
C SER A 210 4.74 4.37 4.03
N GLY A 211 4.11 3.71 5.01
CA GLY A 211 3.78 2.28 4.98
C GLY A 211 3.07 1.79 3.71
N SER A 212 2.31 2.65 3.02
CA SER A 212 1.63 2.31 1.76
C SER A 212 2.42 2.69 0.49
N ALA A 213 3.53 3.43 0.59
CA ALA A 213 4.32 3.95 -0.53
C ALA A 213 5.65 3.19 -0.76
N MET A 214 5.79 1.99 -0.17
CA MET A 214 7.06 1.25 -0.07
C MET A 214 7.27 0.21 -1.16
N ASP A 215 6.52 0.27 -2.25
CA ASP A 215 6.79 -0.60 -3.39
C ASP A 215 7.98 -0.04 -4.15
N VAL A 216 9.07 -0.81 -4.14
CA VAL A 216 10.28 -0.52 -4.91
C VAL A 216 9.90 -0.58 -6.38
N ASP A 217 9.67 0.59 -6.99
CA ASP A 217 9.39 0.87 -8.41
C ASP A 217 9.03 -0.38 -9.24
N GLU A 218 7.74 -0.69 -9.39
CA GLU A 218 7.31 -1.55 -10.47
C GLU A 218 7.58 -0.86 -11.81
N PRO A 219 8.12 -1.57 -12.82
CA PRO A 219 8.41 -0.97 -14.11
C PRO A 219 7.11 -0.54 -14.79
N LYS A 220 6.96 0.76 -15.07
CA LYS A 220 5.88 1.27 -15.94
C LYS A 220 5.93 0.53 -17.29
N PRO A 221 4.79 0.08 -17.84
CA PRO A 221 4.76 -0.50 -19.18
C PRO A 221 5.27 0.54 -20.18
N ALA A 222 6.17 0.12 -21.06
CA ALA A 222 6.76 1.00 -22.05
C ALA A 222 5.66 1.51 -23.00
N ASP A 223 5.50 2.83 -23.08
CA ASP A 223 4.70 3.47 -24.12
C ASP A 223 5.19 3.00 -25.49
N GLY A 224 4.37 2.15 -26.12
CA GLY A 224 4.60 1.62 -27.44
C GLY A 224 4.46 2.72 -28.48
N ASN A 225 5.54 3.47 -28.73
CA ASN A 225 5.65 4.28 -29.94
C ASN A 225 6.89 3.84 -30.73
N SER A 226 6.74 2.71 -31.43
CA SER A 226 7.71 2.27 -32.43
C SER A 226 7.72 3.25 -33.59
N CYS A 227 8.82 3.98 -33.70
CA CYS A 227 9.21 4.74 -34.87
C CYS A 227 9.41 3.82 -36.08
N GLU A 228 8.51 3.88 -37.05
CA GLU A 228 8.79 3.44 -38.42
C GLU A 228 8.94 4.66 -39.34
N ASN A 229 10.19 4.86 -39.76
CA ASN A 229 10.58 5.72 -40.87
C ASN A 229 10.06 5.12 -42.18
N ASP A 230 9.29 5.89 -42.94
CA ASP A 230 9.27 5.73 -44.40
C ASP A 230 9.30 7.10 -45.09
N HIS A 231 10.39 7.31 -45.84
CA HIS A 231 10.56 8.38 -46.83
C HIS A 231 9.61 8.07 -48.00
N HIS A 232 8.98 9.02 -48.70
CA HIS A 232 9.60 10.01 -49.60
C HIS A 232 8.45 10.82 -50.30
N PRO A 233 8.76 11.76 -51.22
CA PRO A 233 8.51 13.20 -51.13
C PRO A 233 7.30 13.68 -51.97
N ASP A 234 6.94 14.98 -51.88
CA ASP A 234 7.20 15.98 -52.94
C ASP A 234 6.21 17.16 -52.95
N HIS A 235 6.80 18.31 -53.28
CA HIS A 235 6.25 19.47 -54.00
C HIS A 235 5.48 20.60 -53.27
N HIS A 236 6.25 21.68 -53.12
CA HIS A 236 6.00 23.03 -53.64
C HIS A 236 4.71 23.79 -53.23
N ALA A 237 4.93 24.77 -52.36
CA ALA A 237 4.20 26.03 -52.27
C ALA A 237 4.40 26.90 -53.55
N PRO A 238 3.94 28.17 -53.64
CA PRO A 238 2.99 28.94 -52.81
C PRO A 238 2.00 29.79 -53.68
N GLU A 239 1.40 30.81 -53.07
CA GLU A 239 1.05 32.15 -53.63
C GLU A 239 -0.46 32.49 -53.85
N PRO A 240 -0.85 33.77 -53.69
CA PRO A 240 -1.89 34.19 -52.74
C PRO A 240 -2.93 35.15 -53.38
N GLY A 241 -3.85 35.71 -52.58
CA GLY A 241 -4.51 36.96 -52.96
C GLY A 241 -5.85 37.28 -52.30
N ARG A 242 -5.80 38.24 -51.36
CA ARG A 242 -6.68 39.44 -51.16
C ARG A 242 -8.17 39.21 -50.86
N ASP A 243 -8.64 39.64 -49.67
CA ASP A 243 -9.19 40.98 -49.34
C ASP A 243 -10.41 41.34 -50.23
N ASP A 244 -11.61 41.67 -49.79
CA ASP A 244 -12.19 42.20 -48.54
C ASP A 244 -13.71 41.91 -48.58
N GLN A 245 -14.37 41.76 -47.42
CA GLN A 245 -15.53 42.58 -46.98
C GLN A 245 -16.32 41.89 -45.87
N ALA A 246 -16.39 42.58 -44.74
CA ALA A 246 -17.27 42.33 -43.59
C ALA A 246 -18.69 42.89 -43.85
N GLU A 247 -19.74 42.17 -43.45
CA GLU A 247 -20.56 42.50 -42.25
C GLU A 247 -21.86 41.67 -42.15
N HIS A 248 -22.08 41.15 -40.92
CA HIS A 248 -23.32 40.91 -40.18
C HIS A 248 -24.32 39.77 -40.52
N GLY A 249 -24.52 38.88 -39.53
CA GLY A 249 -25.79 38.17 -39.29
C GLY A 249 -25.75 36.88 -38.44
N GLN A 250 -25.70 37.02 -37.11
CA GLN A 250 -26.27 36.17 -36.01
C GLN A 250 -26.20 34.61 -35.96
N GLU A 251 -25.76 34.17 -34.77
CA GLU A 251 -26.26 33.06 -33.91
C GLU A 251 -25.90 31.59 -34.24
N GLY A 252 -25.29 30.91 -33.25
CA GLY A 252 -25.20 29.44 -33.18
C GLY A 252 -24.05 28.90 -32.32
N GLU A 253 -24.29 28.77 -31.02
CA GLU A 253 -23.83 27.71 -30.10
C GLU A 253 -22.33 27.29 -30.13
N GLY A 254 -21.60 27.70 -29.09
CA GLY A 254 -20.23 27.23 -28.80
C GLY A 254 -20.25 25.81 -28.23
N GLU A 255 -19.43 24.96 -28.83
CA GLU A 255 -19.14 23.60 -28.38
C GLU A 255 -18.34 23.65 -27.07
N GLU A 256 -18.93 23.12 -25.99
CA GLU A 256 -18.21 22.76 -24.77
C GLU A 256 -17.30 21.56 -25.10
N GLY A 257 -16.00 21.84 -25.24
CA GLY A 257 -14.96 20.83 -25.20
C GLY A 257 -14.86 20.31 -23.78
N GLY A 258 -15.26 19.04 -23.57
CA GLY A 258 -15.07 18.35 -22.31
C GLY A 258 -13.58 18.23 -22.00
N GLU A 259 -13.17 18.88 -20.93
CA GLU A 259 -11.89 18.66 -20.27
C GLU A 259 -11.85 17.20 -19.82
N SER A 260 -10.90 16.45 -20.36
CA SER A 260 -10.50 15.18 -19.79
C SER A 260 -9.73 15.51 -18.52
N ASP A 261 -10.36 15.29 -17.36
CA ASP A 261 -9.67 15.26 -16.07
C ASP A 261 -8.67 14.09 -16.12
N GLU A 262 -7.48 14.33 -16.67
CA GLU A 262 -6.29 13.60 -16.29
C GLU A 262 -6.00 14.05 -14.86
N GLU A 263 -6.35 13.22 -13.86
CA GLU A 263 -5.93 13.44 -12.48
C GLU A 263 -4.39 13.53 -12.46
N GLU A 264 -3.85 14.75 -12.46
CA GLU A 264 -2.41 14.99 -12.32
C GLU A 264 -1.97 14.37 -10.98
N GLU A 265 -1.22 13.26 -11.07
CA GLU A 265 -0.66 12.55 -9.94
C GLU A 265 0.15 13.52 -9.06
N VAL A 266 -0.37 13.89 -7.89
CA VAL A 266 0.26 14.83 -6.96
C VAL A 266 1.62 14.27 -6.57
N ALA A 267 2.71 14.93 -6.96
CA ALA A 267 4.05 14.40 -6.72
C ALA A 267 4.35 14.35 -5.21
N ALA A 268 4.40 13.15 -4.66
CA ALA A 268 4.80 12.89 -3.30
C ALA A 268 6.34 12.74 -3.21
N GLU A 269 6.97 13.37 -2.22
CA GLU A 269 8.40 13.31 -1.98
C GLU A 269 8.69 12.53 -0.69
N VAL A 270 9.52 11.49 -0.80
CA VAL A 270 10.03 10.75 0.36
C VAL A 270 11.20 11.52 0.99
N VAL A 271 11.12 11.74 2.30
CA VAL A 271 12.12 12.54 3.05
C VAL A 271 12.46 11.92 4.40
N MET A 272 13.61 12.28 4.96
CA MET A 272 13.97 11.95 6.34
C MET A 272 13.73 13.16 7.25
N ILE A 273 13.01 12.97 8.35
CA ILE A 273 12.67 14.04 9.29
C ILE A 273 13.37 13.75 10.62
N PRO A 274 14.50 14.43 10.93
CA PRO A 274 15.22 14.22 12.17
C PRO A 274 14.30 14.43 13.39
N LEU A 275 14.52 13.63 14.44
CA LEU A 275 13.78 13.61 15.71
C LEU A 275 12.36 13.02 15.60
N ALA A 276 11.61 13.29 14.53
CA ALA A 276 10.30 12.68 14.33
C ALA A 276 10.39 11.15 14.16
N ASP A 277 11.42 10.68 13.48
CA ASP A 277 11.71 9.27 13.23
C ASP A 277 12.21 8.48 14.45
N ILE A 278 12.39 9.12 15.61
CA ILE A 278 12.74 8.45 16.88
C ILE A 278 11.51 7.91 17.59
N LEU A 279 10.33 8.45 17.29
CA LEU A 279 9.10 8.02 17.95
C LEU A 279 8.65 6.69 17.35
N ASN A 280 8.43 5.71 18.22
CA ASN A 280 7.85 4.44 17.84
C ASN A 280 6.37 4.63 17.47
N ALA A 281 5.83 3.65 16.74
CA ALA A 281 4.39 3.49 16.54
C ALA A 281 3.97 2.07 16.90
N ARG A 282 2.67 1.92 17.11
CA ARG A 282 1.99 0.68 17.44
C ARG A 282 0.50 0.90 17.19
N TYR A 283 -0.22 -0.14 16.78
CA TYR A 283 -1.64 -0.06 16.44
C TYR A 283 -2.43 0.73 17.48
N GLN A 284 -3.09 1.80 17.02
CA GLN A 284 -3.95 2.71 17.80
C GLN A 284 -3.38 3.22 19.14
N SER A 285 -2.04 3.26 19.25
CA SER A 285 -1.34 3.74 20.45
C SER A 285 -0.92 5.20 20.35
N GLU A 286 -1.17 5.85 19.21
CA GLU A 286 -0.70 7.20 18.93
C GLU A 286 -1.26 8.22 19.92
N ASN A 287 -0.37 9.07 20.40
CA ASN A 287 -0.70 10.16 21.32
C ASN A 287 -0.05 11.49 20.90
N VAL A 288 0.73 11.49 19.82
CA VAL A 288 1.19 12.68 19.10
C VAL A 288 0.98 12.51 17.59
N ARG A 289 0.92 13.64 16.88
CA ARG A 289 0.85 13.70 15.42
C ARG A 289 1.73 14.84 14.90
N LEU A 290 2.29 14.63 13.71
CA LEU A 290 3.08 15.63 13.00
C LEU A 290 2.15 16.55 12.20
N PHE A 291 2.25 17.86 12.45
CA PHE A 291 1.52 18.92 11.78
C PHE A 291 2.48 19.74 10.92
N TYR A 292 1.99 20.24 9.78
CA TYR A 292 2.79 20.94 8.79
C TYR A 292 2.43 22.42 8.78
N GLU A 293 3.44 23.26 8.94
CA GLU A 293 3.33 24.71 8.81
C GLU A 293 4.22 25.19 7.66
N PRO A 294 4.07 26.44 7.19
CA PRO A 294 4.88 26.97 6.09
C PRO A 294 6.38 26.81 6.33
N ASP A 295 6.87 27.16 7.53
CA ASP A 295 8.30 27.18 7.82
C ASP A 295 8.82 25.95 8.58
N CYS A 296 7.93 25.17 9.20
CA CYS A 296 8.32 24.09 10.10
C CYS A 296 7.32 22.94 10.17
N LEU A 297 7.73 21.85 10.80
CA LEU A 297 6.90 20.70 11.14
C LEU A 297 6.79 20.62 12.66
N LYS A 298 5.58 20.46 13.21
CA LYS A 298 5.33 20.43 14.66
C LYS A 298 4.82 19.07 15.10
N MET A 299 5.49 18.44 16.06
CA MET A 299 4.96 17.27 16.73
C MET A 299 4.12 17.71 17.92
N VAL A 300 2.81 17.45 17.86
CA VAL A 300 1.84 17.94 18.85
C VAL A 300 1.10 16.75 19.45
N SER A 301 0.91 16.75 20.77
CA SER A 301 0.12 15.73 21.47
C SER A 301 -1.36 15.83 21.11
N THR A 302 -1.93 14.71 20.67
CA THR A 302 -3.35 14.57 20.32
C THR A 302 -4.20 14.09 21.50
N LYS A 303 -3.56 13.56 22.55
CA LYS A 303 -4.19 13.07 23.79
C LYS A 303 -3.29 13.47 24.98
N PRO A 304 -3.82 13.56 26.21
CA PRO A 304 -2.98 13.73 27.40
C PRO A 304 -2.03 12.54 27.60
N ILE A 305 -0.76 12.80 27.92
CA ILE A 305 0.28 11.78 28.14
C ILE A 305 0.80 11.88 29.57
N LYS A 306 0.86 10.77 30.31
CA LYS A 306 1.33 10.77 31.70
C LYS A 306 2.84 10.68 31.80
N ALA A 307 3.39 11.25 32.87
CA ALA A 307 4.81 11.10 33.18
C ALA A 307 5.21 9.61 33.23
N GLY A 308 6.24 9.24 32.49
CA GLY A 308 6.74 7.87 32.32
C GLY A 308 6.12 7.09 31.15
N GLU A 309 5.08 7.60 30.49
CA GLU A 309 4.53 6.98 29.30
C GLU A 309 5.38 7.26 28.05
N GLN A 310 5.35 6.32 27.12
CA GLN A 310 5.97 6.48 25.83
C GLN A 310 5.16 7.44 24.94
N ILE A 311 5.88 8.27 24.18
CA ILE A 311 5.31 9.19 23.21
C ILE A 311 5.30 8.48 21.85
N TRP A 312 4.10 8.12 21.41
CA TRP A 312 3.83 7.29 20.23
C TRP A 312 3.40 8.15 19.06
N ASN A 313 4.11 8.03 17.95
CA ASN A 313 3.67 8.51 16.65
C ASN A 313 2.72 7.49 16.01
N THR A 314 2.14 7.83 14.86
CA THR A 314 1.42 6.89 14.00
C THR A 314 2.26 6.57 12.77
N TYR A 315 2.38 5.28 12.44
CA TYR A 315 2.91 4.83 11.15
C TYR A 315 1.79 4.49 10.15
N GLY A 316 0.54 4.81 10.49
CA GLY A 316 -0.64 4.09 10.02
C GLY A 316 -0.91 2.87 10.90
N ASP A 317 -2.14 2.36 10.85
CA ASP A 317 -2.54 1.11 11.50
C ASP A 317 -2.15 -0.08 10.61
N LEU A 318 -0.83 -0.21 10.38
CA LEU A 318 -0.27 -1.19 9.45
C LEU A 318 -0.39 -2.64 10.00
N PRO A 319 -0.61 -3.64 9.14
CA PRO A 319 -0.60 -5.04 9.54
C PRO A 319 0.80 -5.53 9.90
N ASN A 320 0.90 -6.62 10.64
CA ASN A 320 2.19 -7.21 11.06
C ASN A 320 3.10 -7.58 9.89
N ALA A 321 2.53 -8.01 8.75
CA ALA A 321 3.32 -8.28 7.54
C ALA A 321 4.10 -7.04 7.11
N GLU A 322 3.45 -5.87 7.11
CA GLU A 322 4.07 -4.60 6.72
C GLU A 322 5.00 -4.05 7.81
N LEU A 323 4.60 -4.14 9.08
CA LEU A 323 5.47 -3.77 10.21
C LEU A 323 6.79 -4.55 10.18
N LEU A 324 6.73 -5.85 9.89
CA LEU A 324 7.91 -6.69 9.78
C LEU A 324 8.75 -6.33 8.56
N ARG A 325 8.11 -6.19 7.38
CA ARG A 325 8.77 -5.83 6.12
C ARG A 325 9.55 -4.52 6.27
N SER A 326 8.87 -3.49 6.77
CA SER A 326 9.34 -2.11 6.68
C SER A 326 10.10 -1.65 7.92
N TYR A 327 9.73 -2.15 9.11
CA TYR A 327 10.28 -1.69 10.39
C TYR A 327 10.97 -2.77 11.21
N GLY A 328 10.88 -4.05 10.80
CA GLY A 328 11.58 -5.16 11.45
C GLY A 328 10.99 -5.58 12.80
N HIS A 329 9.76 -5.19 13.11
CA HIS A 329 9.05 -5.57 14.34
C HIS A 329 7.62 -6.01 14.04
N VAL A 330 6.94 -6.53 15.06
CA VAL A 330 5.53 -6.96 14.99
C VAL A 330 4.81 -6.53 16.25
N ASP A 331 3.52 -6.25 16.11
CA ASP A 331 2.61 -5.96 17.20
C ASP A 331 2.06 -7.24 17.84
N TRP A 332 2.18 -7.31 19.16
CA TRP A 332 1.71 -8.42 19.98
C TRP A 332 0.78 -7.91 21.09
N LEU A 333 -0.42 -7.51 20.67
CA LEU A 333 -1.44 -6.87 21.49
C LEU A 333 -2.58 -7.84 21.81
N PRO A 334 -3.31 -7.66 22.91
CA PRO A 334 -4.52 -8.44 23.17
C PRO A 334 -5.56 -8.16 22.08
N LEU A 335 -6.09 -9.21 21.47
CA LEU A 335 -7.05 -9.07 20.39
C LEU A 335 -8.47 -8.80 20.90
N PRO A 336 -9.26 -7.97 20.20
CA PRO A 336 -10.66 -7.76 20.51
C PRO A 336 -11.52 -8.98 20.13
N THR A 337 -12.83 -8.91 20.40
CA THR A 337 -13.83 -9.87 19.92
C THR A 337 -13.64 -10.11 18.41
N PRO A 338 -13.76 -11.35 17.89
CA PRO A 338 -14.09 -12.60 18.57
C PRO A 338 -12.88 -13.38 19.09
N PHE A 339 -11.69 -12.77 19.12
CA PHE A 339 -10.42 -13.43 19.45
C PHE A 339 -9.95 -13.13 20.87
N GLU A 340 -10.87 -12.86 21.79
CA GLU A 340 -10.58 -12.54 23.19
C GLU A 340 -9.71 -13.61 23.84
N GLY A 341 -8.60 -13.18 24.45
CA GLY A 341 -7.61 -14.06 25.09
C GLY A 341 -6.50 -14.53 24.15
N GLU A 342 -6.56 -14.20 22.86
CA GLU A 342 -5.43 -14.30 21.93
C GLU A 342 -4.68 -12.97 21.82
N PHE A 343 -3.51 -13.03 21.19
CA PHE A 343 -2.64 -11.89 20.94
C PHE A 343 -2.27 -11.80 19.44
N GLY A 344 -1.98 -10.59 18.98
CA GLY A 344 -1.62 -10.24 17.60
C GLY A 344 -1.81 -8.75 17.34
N ASN A 345 -1.86 -8.33 16.08
CA ASN A 345 -2.27 -6.98 15.72
C ASN A 345 -3.76 -7.00 15.34
N PRO A 346 -4.62 -6.16 15.95
CA PRO A 346 -6.02 -6.10 15.55
C PRO A 346 -6.23 -5.64 14.10
N GLY A 347 -5.34 -4.80 13.57
CA GLY A 347 -5.34 -4.37 12.16
C GLY A 347 -4.60 -5.31 11.20
N ASP A 348 -4.42 -6.59 11.57
CA ASP A 348 -3.87 -7.57 10.64
C ASP A 348 -4.85 -7.81 9.48
N VAL A 349 -4.36 -7.62 8.25
CA VAL A 349 -5.06 -7.97 7.01
C VAL A 349 -4.34 -9.13 6.32
N ALA A 350 -5.00 -9.77 5.35
CA ALA A 350 -4.38 -10.79 4.52
C ALA A 350 -4.62 -10.55 3.03
N GLU A 351 -3.60 -10.80 2.21
CA GLU A 351 -3.71 -10.70 0.76
C GLU A 351 -4.10 -12.04 0.12
N LEU A 352 -5.06 -11.99 -0.81
CA LEU A 352 -5.44 -13.09 -1.69
C LEU A 352 -5.08 -12.72 -3.13
N ARG A 353 -4.03 -13.33 -3.66
CA ARG A 353 -3.61 -13.12 -5.05
C ARG A 353 -4.58 -13.76 -6.06
N ALA A 354 -4.71 -13.12 -7.22
CA ALA A 354 -5.54 -13.56 -8.33
C ALA A 354 -5.12 -14.94 -8.88
N ASP A 355 -3.82 -15.25 -8.88
CA ASP A 355 -3.31 -16.54 -9.36
C ASP A 355 -3.85 -17.73 -8.53
N VAL A 356 -4.08 -17.53 -7.22
CA VAL A 356 -4.69 -18.54 -6.34
C VAL A 356 -6.14 -18.83 -6.76
N LEU A 357 -6.89 -17.79 -7.16
CA LEU A 357 -8.25 -17.93 -7.70
C LEU A 357 -8.23 -18.63 -9.07
N VAL A 358 -7.31 -18.25 -9.95
CA VAL A 358 -7.12 -18.88 -11.27
C VAL A 358 -6.82 -20.38 -11.13
N GLN A 359 -5.91 -20.74 -10.21
CA GLN A 359 -5.61 -22.14 -9.91
C GLN A 359 -6.82 -22.89 -9.34
N ALA A 360 -7.68 -22.23 -8.56
CA ALA A 360 -8.91 -22.82 -8.05
C ALA A 360 -9.94 -23.05 -9.18
N VAL A 361 -10.04 -22.14 -10.15
CA VAL A 361 -10.87 -22.29 -11.36
C VAL A 361 -10.38 -23.45 -12.21
N ALA A 362 -9.09 -23.47 -12.55
CA ALA A 362 -8.50 -24.53 -13.36
C ALA A 362 -8.65 -25.93 -12.72
N ALA A 363 -8.65 -26.02 -11.39
CA ALA A 363 -8.86 -27.28 -10.68
C ALA A 363 -10.33 -27.77 -10.66
N GLN A 364 -11.30 -26.85 -10.71
CA GLN A 364 -12.73 -27.21 -10.68
C GLN A 364 -13.33 -27.37 -12.08
N ASP A 365 -12.83 -26.63 -13.07
CA ASP A 365 -13.33 -26.64 -14.44
C ASP A 365 -12.20 -26.93 -15.44
N ALA A 366 -11.97 -28.21 -15.70
CA ALA A 366 -10.97 -28.69 -16.66
C ALA A 366 -11.29 -28.32 -18.13
N THR A 367 -12.44 -27.69 -18.40
CA THR A 367 -12.81 -27.27 -19.76
C THR A 367 -12.24 -25.92 -20.14
N LYS A 368 -11.86 -25.08 -19.16
CA LYS A 368 -11.21 -23.78 -19.42
C LYS A 368 -9.72 -23.98 -19.65
N THR A 369 -9.22 -23.47 -20.77
CA THR A 369 -7.78 -23.47 -21.05
C THR A 369 -7.10 -22.32 -20.32
N MET A 370 -5.80 -22.44 -20.06
CA MET A 370 -5.02 -21.37 -19.42
C MET A 370 -5.05 -20.09 -20.26
N GLU A 371 -4.94 -20.20 -21.59
CA GLU A 371 -5.03 -19.08 -22.55
C GLU A 371 -6.34 -18.28 -22.39
N GLN A 372 -7.46 -18.96 -22.13
CA GLN A 372 -8.76 -18.29 -21.90
C GLN A 372 -8.84 -17.56 -20.57
N LEU A 373 -8.08 -18.01 -19.57
CA LEU A 373 -8.02 -17.38 -18.26
C LEU A 373 -7.08 -16.17 -18.33
N GLU A 374 -5.94 -16.31 -19.01
CA GLU A 374 -5.00 -15.21 -19.29
C GLU A 374 -5.69 -14.05 -20.01
N GLU A 375 -6.45 -14.29 -21.09
CA GLU A 375 -7.19 -13.22 -21.80
C GLU A 375 -8.15 -12.45 -20.87
N ARG A 376 -8.74 -13.13 -19.87
CA ARG A 376 -9.67 -12.50 -18.91
C ARG A 376 -8.93 -11.71 -17.84
N ILE A 377 -7.74 -12.16 -17.45
CA ILE A 377 -6.89 -11.48 -16.46
C ILE A 377 -6.31 -10.22 -17.10
N ASP A 378 -5.77 -10.32 -18.32
CA ASP A 378 -5.24 -9.18 -19.05
C ASP A 378 -6.31 -8.09 -19.20
N TRP A 379 -7.52 -8.47 -19.61
CA TRP A 379 -8.64 -7.53 -19.68
C TRP A 379 -9.01 -6.94 -18.32
N TRP A 380 -8.97 -7.72 -17.24
CA TRP A 380 -9.25 -7.22 -15.89
C TRP A 380 -8.24 -6.15 -15.46
N LEU A 381 -6.95 -6.39 -15.72
CA LEU A 381 -5.86 -5.47 -15.40
C LEU A 381 -5.93 -4.20 -16.28
N GLU A 382 -6.21 -4.35 -17.59
CA GLU A 382 -6.36 -3.23 -18.53
C GLU A 382 -7.52 -2.29 -18.13
N GLU A 383 -8.57 -2.80 -17.51
CA GLU A 383 -9.72 -2.01 -17.04
C GLU A 383 -9.52 -1.46 -15.62
N GLY A 384 -8.29 -1.53 -15.08
CA GLY A 384 -7.93 -0.99 -13.78
C GLY A 384 -8.32 -1.87 -12.59
N GLY A 385 -8.49 -3.17 -12.80
CA GLY A 385 -8.66 -4.13 -11.71
C GLY A 385 -7.32 -4.60 -11.14
N ASP A 386 -7.29 -4.91 -9.84
CA ASP A 386 -6.08 -5.39 -9.16
C ASP A 386 -5.90 -6.91 -9.23
N ASP A 387 -4.66 -7.40 -9.18
CA ASP A 387 -4.33 -8.82 -9.05
C ASP A 387 -4.15 -9.29 -7.59
N VAL A 388 -4.27 -8.39 -6.63
CA VAL A 388 -4.22 -8.69 -5.19
C VAL A 388 -5.49 -8.18 -4.52
N PHE A 389 -6.20 -9.07 -3.84
CA PHE A 389 -7.41 -8.74 -3.10
C PHE A 389 -7.14 -8.71 -1.60
N LEU A 390 -7.44 -7.58 -0.94
CA LEU A 390 -7.31 -7.43 0.51
C LEU A 390 -8.48 -8.09 1.24
N LEU A 391 -8.14 -8.90 2.24
CA LEU A 391 -9.06 -9.46 3.22
C LEU A 391 -8.87 -8.69 4.51
N ASP A 392 -9.80 -7.80 4.81
CA ASP A 392 -9.79 -6.98 6.00
C ASP A 392 -10.91 -7.39 6.96
N MET A 393 -10.59 -7.47 8.24
CA MET A 393 -11.53 -7.78 9.31
C MET A 393 -12.13 -6.53 9.94
N ASP A 394 -11.48 -5.36 9.77
CA ASP A 394 -11.99 -4.09 10.22
C ASP A 394 -13.05 -3.58 9.23
N THR A 395 -14.20 -3.16 9.76
CA THR A 395 -15.19 -2.42 8.99
C THR A 395 -14.91 -0.95 9.22
N GLU A 396 -14.23 -0.27 8.29
CA GLU A 396 -14.12 1.18 8.32
C GLU A 396 -15.52 1.79 8.15
N ASP A 397 -15.92 2.66 9.08
CA ASP A 397 -16.94 3.68 8.82
C ASP A 397 -16.14 4.90 8.31
N ASP A 398 -16.14 5.14 6.99
CA ASP A 398 -15.68 6.42 6.45
C ASP A 398 -16.62 7.51 6.97
N ASP A 399 -16.17 8.26 7.98
CA ASP A 399 -16.82 9.51 8.35
C ASP A 399 -16.66 10.49 7.17
N GLU A 400 -17.71 11.25 6.79
CA GLU A 400 -17.72 12.22 5.66
C GLU A 400 -16.59 13.28 5.70
N GLU A 401 -15.78 13.32 6.76
CA GLU A 401 -14.67 14.24 6.99
C GLU A 401 -13.28 13.56 6.89
N GLY A 402 -13.17 12.33 6.36
CA GLY A 402 -11.89 11.66 6.08
C GLY A 402 -11.05 11.33 7.33
N HIS A 403 -11.69 11.29 8.50
CA HIS A 403 -11.07 10.82 9.73
C HIS A 403 -11.46 9.35 9.92
N SER A 404 -10.53 8.43 9.64
CA SER A 404 -10.70 7.03 10.03
C SER A 404 -10.81 6.98 11.57
N THR A 405 -12.04 6.86 12.06
CA THR A 405 -12.28 6.43 13.43
C THR A 405 -12.78 5.00 13.36
N SER A 406 -11.87 4.06 13.60
CA SER A 406 -12.11 2.65 13.82
C SER A 406 -12.93 2.42 15.11
N LYS A 407 -14.12 3.02 15.21
CA LYS A 407 -15.10 2.57 16.18
C LYS A 407 -15.59 1.22 15.72
N ALA A 408 -14.97 0.18 16.28
CA ALA A 408 -15.40 -1.21 16.17
C ALA A 408 -16.93 -1.31 16.32
N LYS A 409 -17.63 -1.30 15.19
CA LYS A 409 -19.03 -1.67 15.11
C LYS A 409 -19.08 -3.12 15.54
N ALA A 410 -20.01 -3.45 16.41
CA ALA A 410 -20.19 -4.81 16.88
C ALA A 410 -20.53 -5.75 15.70
N HIS A 411 -19.54 -6.46 15.15
CA HIS A 411 -19.60 -7.78 14.48
C HIS A 411 -20.81 -8.13 13.57
N SER A 412 -21.48 -7.14 12.98
CA SER A 412 -22.47 -7.36 11.92
C SER A 412 -22.12 -6.36 10.81
N GLU A 413 -21.44 -6.71 9.73
CA GLU A 413 -21.45 -7.94 8.95
C GLU A 413 -20.07 -8.03 8.27
N LEU A 414 -19.23 -9.02 8.62
CA LEU A 414 -18.06 -9.31 7.78
C LEU A 414 -18.58 -9.73 6.41
N GLU A 415 -18.22 -9.00 5.36
CA GLU A 415 -18.68 -9.24 3.99
C GLU A 415 -17.54 -9.73 3.11
N ILE A 416 -17.87 -10.52 2.08
CA ILE A 416 -16.89 -10.98 1.09
C ILE A 416 -16.63 -9.81 0.14
N PRO A 417 -15.36 -9.39 -0.08
CA PRO A 417 -15.03 -8.29 -0.98
C PRO A 417 -15.69 -8.47 -2.36
N SER A 418 -16.38 -7.43 -2.81
CA SER A 418 -17.09 -7.46 -4.09
C SER A 418 -16.16 -7.67 -5.28
N THR A 419 -14.93 -7.17 -5.18
CA THR A 419 -13.86 -7.34 -6.19
C THR A 419 -13.53 -8.82 -6.39
N ILE A 420 -13.36 -9.59 -5.31
CA ILE A 420 -13.13 -11.06 -5.36
C ILE A 420 -14.29 -11.75 -6.08
N LEU A 421 -15.54 -11.37 -5.76
CA LEU A 421 -16.73 -11.96 -6.38
C LEU A 421 -16.82 -11.61 -7.87
N ALA A 422 -16.58 -10.35 -8.24
CA ALA A 422 -16.62 -9.88 -9.62
C ALA A 422 -15.54 -10.55 -10.48
N PHE A 423 -14.29 -10.58 -9.99
CA PHE A 423 -13.18 -11.23 -10.65
C PHE A 423 -13.41 -12.75 -10.79
N THR A 424 -13.84 -13.43 -9.74
CA THR A 424 -14.15 -14.87 -9.82
C THR A 424 -15.26 -15.17 -10.84
N ARG A 425 -16.29 -14.32 -10.91
CA ARG A 425 -17.36 -14.45 -11.92
C ARG A 425 -16.83 -14.24 -13.33
N LEU A 426 -15.93 -13.28 -13.53
CA LEU A 426 -15.28 -13.05 -14.81
C LEU A 426 -14.57 -14.34 -15.28
N LEU A 427 -13.84 -15.00 -14.39
CA LEU A 427 -13.14 -16.25 -14.69
C LEU A 427 -14.09 -17.42 -14.95
N VAL A 428 -15.18 -17.55 -14.21
CA VAL A 428 -16.07 -18.74 -14.26
C VAL A 428 -17.14 -18.64 -15.35
N SER A 429 -17.75 -17.47 -15.56
CA SER A 429 -18.95 -17.33 -16.41
C SER A 429 -18.61 -16.80 -17.81
N ASP A 430 -18.79 -17.63 -18.85
CA ASP A 430 -18.58 -17.21 -20.24
C ASP A 430 -19.61 -16.14 -20.69
N THR A 431 -20.81 -16.17 -20.10
CA THR A 431 -21.84 -15.17 -20.36
C THR A 431 -21.49 -13.81 -19.77
N ASP A 432 -20.85 -13.80 -18.59
CA ASP A 432 -20.41 -12.55 -17.97
C ASP A 432 -19.15 -12.03 -18.66
N TRP A 433 -18.25 -12.91 -19.10
CA TRP A 433 -17.11 -12.55 -19.95
C TRP A 433 -17.53 -11.83 -21.23
N ALA A 434 -18.43 -12.43 -22.02
CA ALA A 434 -18.91 -11.81 -23.26
C ALA A 434 -19.61 -10.46 -23.01
N ARG A 435 -20.24 -10.30 -21.85
CA ARG A 435 -20.87 -9.04 -21.44
C ARG A 435 -19.84 -8.00 -21.00
N ALA A 436 -18.81 -8.41 -20.26
CA ALA A 436 -17.73 -7.54 -19.81
C ALA A 436 -17.00 -6.96 -21.03
N LYS A 437 -16.57 -7.84 -21.96
CA LYS A 437 -15.89 -7.45 -23.20
C LYS A 437 -16.71 -6.52 -24.11
N SER A 438 -18.04 -6.61 -24.07
CA SER A 438 -18.91 -5.76 -24.90
C SER A 438 -19.31 -4.44 -24.24
N LYS A 439 -19.19 -4.32 -22.92
CA LYS A 439 -19.63 -3.15 -22.16
C LYS A 439 -18.51 -2.36 -21.48
N GLY A 440 -17.29 -2.89 -21.46
CA GLY A 440 -16.15 -2.27 -20.76
C GLY A 440 -16.41 -2.13 -19.25
N LYS A 441 -17.07 -3.13 -18.63
CA LYS A 441 -17.40 -3.08 -17.20
C LYS A 441 -17.32 -4.46 -16.56
N PRO A 442 -16.79 -4.57 -15.32
CA PRO A 442 -16.68 -5.85 -14.64
C PRO A 442 -18.05 -6.46 -14.31
N PRO A 443 -18.13 -7.79 -14.12
CA PRO A 443 -19.35 -8.47 -13.73
C PRO A 443 -19.89 -7.95 -12.40
N LYS A 444 -21.23 -8.01 -12.22
CA LYS A 444 -21.82 -7.68 -10.93
C LYS A 444 -21.35 -8.67 -9.85
N PRO A 445 -20.99 -8.21 -8.65
CA PRO A 445 -20.57 -9.07 -7.55
C PRO A 445 -21.79 -9.85 -7.03
N VAL A 446 -21.87 -11.12 -7.38
CA VAL A 446 -22.98 -11.99 -6.96
C VAL A 446 -22.38 -13.22 -6.29
N ALA A 447 -22.80 -13.45 -5.05
CA ALA A 447 -22.41 -14.60 -4.23
C ALA A 447 -23.26 -15.83 -4.57
N ASP A 448 -23.17 -16.32 -5.81
CA ASP A 448 -23.80 -17.59 -6.20
C ASP A 448 -22.95 -18.79 -5.80
N ALA A 449 -23.55 -19.99 -5.80
CA ALA A 449 -22.89 -21.18 -5.30
C ALA A 449 -21.67 -21.61 -6.16
N ALA A 450 -21.61 -21.29 -7.45
CA ALA A 450 -20.45 -21.61 -8.27
C ALA A 450 -19.27 -20.69 -7.92
N THR A 451 -19.50 -19.38 -7.84
CA THR A 451 -18.49 -18.40 -7.41
C THR A 451 -17.98 -18.69 -6.00
N LEU A 452 -18.88 -18.92 -5.04
CA LEU A 452 -18.48 -19.18 -3.65
C LEU A 452 -17.65 -20.46 -3.48
N ARG A 453 -17.89 -21.51 -4.29
CA ARG A 453 -17.06 -22.73 -4.27
C ARG A 453 -15.63 -22.46 -4.73
N ILE A 454 -15.43 -21.57 -5.70
CA ILE A 454 -14.10 -21.18 -6.17
C ILE A 454 -13.39 -20.35 -5.10
N VAL A 455 -14.04 -19.33 -4.56
CA VAL A 455 -13.47 -18.49 -3.50
C VAL A 455 -13.09 -19.33 -2.28
N HIS A 456 -13.97 -20.24 -1.83
CA HIS A 456 -13.66 -21.15 -0.74
C HIS A 456 -12.43 -22.04 -1.04
N ALA A 457 -12.35 -22.59 -2.26
CA ALA A 457 -11.21 -23.42 -2.66
C ALA A 457 -9.90 -22.62 -2.72
N ALA A 458 -9.96 -21.35 -3.15
CA ALA A 458 -8.82 -20.45 -3.15
C ALA A 458 -8.34 -20.12 -1.73
N LEU A 459 -9.26 -19.83 -0.80
CA LEU A 459 -8.92 -19.58 0.62
C LEU A 459 -8.31 -20.82 1.29
N VAL A 460 -8.83 -22.02 1.00
CA VAL A 460 -8.23 -23.29 1.47
C VAL A 460 -6.82 -23.48 0.90
N ARG A 461 -6.61 -23.19 -0.39
CA ARG A 461 -5.30 -23.25 -1.03
C ARG A 461 -4.33 -22.24 -0.40
N ARG A 462 -4.80 -21.03 -0.13
CA ARG A 462 -4.04 -19.96 0.53
C ARG A 462 -3.59 -20.37 1.93
N LEU A 463 -4.45 -21.03 2.71
CA LEU A 463 -4.09 -21.59 4.02
C LEU A 463 -3.11 -22.78 3.94
N ALA A 464 -3.16 -23.56 2.87
CA ALA A 464 -2.25 -24.69 2.66
C ALA A 464 -0.85 -24.27 2.18
N ALA A 465 -0.66 -22.99 1.80
CA ALA A 465 0.63 -22.46 1.38
C ALA A 465 1.60 -22.20 2.55
N TYR A 466 1.07 -22.05 3.78
CA TYR A 466 1.89 -21.87 4.97
C TYR A 466 2.58 -23.17 5.40
N PRO A 467 3.76 -23.10 6.03
CA PRO A 467 4.49 -24.28 6.50
C PRO A 467 3.78 -25.00 7.65
N THR A 468 2.92 -24.32 8.40
CA THR A 468 2.20 -24.82 9.58
C THR A 468 0.73 -24.44 9.55
N THR A 469 -0.09 -25.21 10.27
CA THR A 469 -1.52 -24.93 10.46
C THR A 469 -1.76 -23.79 11.47
N LEU A 470 -2.98 -23.25 11.51
CA LEU A 470 -3.35 -22.20 12.48
C LEU A 470 -3.31 -22.75 13.92
N GLU A 471 -3.74 -23.99 14.12
CA GLU A 471 -3.77 -24.65 15.42
C GLU A 471 -2.37 -24.95 15.97
N GLU A 472 -1.43 -25.35 15.10
CA GLU A 472 -0.03 -25.55 15.47
C GLU A 472 0.61 -24.24 15.94
N ASP A 473 0.41 -23.15 15.20
CA ASP A 473 0.94 -21.84 15.56
C ASP A 473 0.31 -21.30 16.86
N ARG A 474 -1.00 -21.49 17.06
CA ARG A 474 -1.66 -21.19 18.35
C ARG A 474 -1.05 -21.99 19.50
N CYS A 475 -0.73 -23.26 19.29
CA CYS A 475 -0.09 -24.10 20.30
C CYS A 475 1.34 -23.64 20.62
N ILE A 476 2.08 -23.14 19.63
CA ILE A 476 3.41 -22.56 19.86
C ILE A 476 3.28 -21.23 20.61
N ALA A 477 2.36 -20.36 20.19
CA ALA A 477 2.12 -19.05 20.80
C ALA A 477 1.62 -19.13 22.26
N ALA A 478 0.90 -20.20 22.62
CA ALA A 478 0.43 -20.41 23.99
C ALA A 478 1.51 -20.96 24.94
N ASP A 479 2.63 -21.48 24.42
CA ASP A 479 3.68 -22.12 25.19
C ASP A 479 4.90 -21.21 25.35
N ALA A 480 5.01 -20.57 26.51
CA ALA A 480 6.11 -19.67 26.84
C ALA A 480 7.49 -20.34 26.73
N ALA A 481 7.61 -21.65 26.99
CA ALA A 481 8.87 -22.36 26.87
C ALA A 481 9.27 -22.54 25.40
N LYS A 482 8.31 -22.78 24.51
CA LYS A 482 8.56 -22.84 23.06
C LYS A 482 8.97 -21.46 22.53
N ILE A 483 8.24 -20.40 22.89
CA ILE A 483 8.56 -19.03 22.44
C ILE A 483 9.98 -18.63 22.86
N GLN A 484 10.40 -18.92 24.09
CA GLN A 484 11.73 -18.55 24.59
C GLN A 484 12.88 -19.20 23.83
N VAL A 485 12.65 -20.36 23.18
CA VAL A 485 13.65 -21.08 22.41
C VAL A 485 13.76 -20.56 20.97
N LEU A 486 12.74 -19.87 20.47
CA LEU A 486 12.73 -19.33 19.11
C LEU A 486 13.65 -18.12 18.99
N SER A 487 14.33 -18.02 17.84
CA SER A 487 15.02 -16.79 17.44
C SER A 487 14.03 -15.63 17.32
N VAL A 488 14.53 -14.39 17.30
CA VAL A 488 13.70 -13.20 17.06
C VAL A 488 12.94 -13.33 15.73
N ASN A 489 13.64 -13.69 14.66
CA ASN A 489 13.07 -13.88 13.32
C ASN A 489 11.95 -14.91 13.33
N LYS A 490 12.17 -16.10 13.93
CA LYS A 490 11.14 -17.16 14.01
C LYS A 490 9.93 -16.73 14.85
N ARG A 491 10.14 -15.91 15.89
CA ARG A 491 9.02 -15.32 16.65
C ARG A 491 8.23 -14.34 15.79
N HIS A 492 8.90 -13.43 15.07
CA HIS A 492 8.22 -12.48 14.19
C HIS A 492 7.44 -13.20 13.08
N SER A 493 8.04 -14.20 12.43
CA SER A 493 7.35 -15.02 11.43
C SER A 493 6.13 -15.74 12.00
N LEU A 494 6.21 -16.25 13.23
CA LEU A 494 5.06 -16.85 13.91
C LEU A 494 3.91 -15.84 14.09
N VAL A 495 4.20 -14.61 14.53
CA VAL A 495 3.18 -13.57 14.71
C VAL A 495 2.49 -13.22 13.39
N VAL A 496 3.27 -12.98 12.33
CA VAL A 496 2.73 -12.65 11.00
C VAL A 496 1.83 -13.78 10.48
N ARG A 497 2.33 -15.03 10.51
CA ARG A 497 1.56 -16.20 10.08
C ARG A 497 0.27 -16.38 10.87
N LEU A 498 0.31 -16.15 12.18
CA LEU A 498 -0.86 -16.26 13.06
C LEU A 498 -1.94 -15.23 12.67
N GLY A 499 -1.51 -13.98 12.45
CA GLY A 499 -2.37 -12.88 11.98
C GLY A 499 -3.04 -13.21 10.65
N GLU A 500 -2.25 -13.44 9.59
CA GLU A 500 -2.79 -13.71 8.26
C GLU A 500 -3.67 -14.98 8.22
N LYS A 501 -3.24 -16.08 8.85
CA LYS A 501 -4.06 -17.31 8.90
C LYS A 501 -5.40 -17.10 9.60
N ARG A 502 -5.43 -16.28 10.65
CA ARG A 502 -6.67 -15.96 11.37
C ARG A 502 -7.65 -15.20 10.47
N VAL A 503 -7.18 -14.21 9.73
CA VAL A 503 -7.98 -13.44 8.77
C VAL A 503 -8.50 -14.37 7.67
N VAL A 504 -7.62 -15.12 7.01
CA VAL A 504 -8.01 -16.02 5.91
C VAL A 504 -8.99 -17.10 6.40
N ASP A 505 -8.81 -17.63 7.61
CA ASP A 505 -9.73 -18.62 8.18
C ASP A 505 -11.11 -18.03 8.52
N ALA A 506 -11.16 -16.80 9.02
CA ALA A 506 -12.42 -16.09 9.27
C ALA A 506 -13.22 -15.90 7.97
N PHE A 507 -12.56 -15.44 6.90
CA PHE A 507 -13.16 -15.33 5.57
C PHE A 507 -13.56 -16.68 4.99
N ARG A 508 -12.75 -17.73 5.17
CA ARG A 508 -13.10 -19.10 4.76
C ARG A 508 -14.40 -19.54 5.42
N GLY A 509 -14.52 -19.34 6.73
CA GLY A 509 -15.73 -19.67 7.50
C GLY A 509 -16.95 -18.84 7.07
N LEU A 510 -16.76 -17.56 6.72
CA LEU A 510 -17.81 -16.72 6.16
C LEU A 510 -18.31 -17.27 4.81
N VAL A 511 -17.39 -17.50 3.87
CA VAL A 511 -17.72 -18.03 2.54
C VAL A 511 -18.40 -19.39 2.65
N GLU A 512 -17.97 -20.25 3.56
CA GLU A 512 -18.58 -21.56 3.80
C GLU A 512 -20.04 -21.44 4.29
N ARG A 513 -20.33 -20.51 5.22
CA ARG A 513 -21.71 -20.24 5.67
C ARG A 513 -22.57 -19.71 4.54
N THR A 514 -22.08 -18.70 3.81
CA THR A 514 -22.80 -18.09 2.67
C THR A 514 -23.06 -19.10 1.55
N LEU A 515 -22.11 -20.01 1.29
CA LEU A 515 -22.26 -21.09 0.32
C LEU A 515 -23.39 -22.04 0.71
N ARG A 516 -23.44 -22.48 1.98
CA ARG A 516 -24.51 -23.35 2.46
C ARG A 516 -25.89 -22.69 2.29
N ASP A 517 -26.00 -21.40 2.58
CA ASP A 517 -27.24 -20.65 2.42
C ASP A 517 -27.65 -20.51 0.94
N ALA A 518 -26.69 -20.25 0.04
CA ALA A 518 -26.91 -20.20 -1.40
C ALA A 518 -27.38 -21.55 -1.95
N GLU A 519 -26.75 -22.66 -1.54
CA GLU A 519 -27.15 -24.01 -1.96
C GLU A 519 -28.56 -24.39 -1.49
N VAL A 520 -28.93 -23.99 -0.27
CA VAL A 520 -30.30 -24.20 0.25
C VAL A 520 -31.33 -23.41 -0.55
N LYS A 521 -31.02 -22.15 -0.93
CA LYS A 521 -31.89 -21.33 -1.78
C LYS A 521 -32.08 -21.96 -3.16
N GLU A 522 -31.00 -22.37 -3.83
CA GLU A 522 -31.07 -23.05 -5.13
C GLU A 522 -31.89 -24.35 -5.08
N GLN A 523 -31.76 -25.13 -4.01
CA GLN A 523 -32.54 -26.37 -3.85
C GLN A 523 -34.03 -26.10 -3.65
N LYS A 524 -34.40 -25.01 -2.95
CA LYS A 524 -35.80 -24.58 -2.79
C LYS A 524 -36.39 -24.13 -4.12
N GLU A 525 -35.66 -23.29 -4.87
CA GLU A 525 -36.09 -22.83 -6.19
C GLU A 525 -36.24 -23.98 -7.20
N LYS A 526 -35.33 -24.95 -7.18
CA LYS A 526 -35.44 -26.17 -8.01
C LYS A 526 -36.66 -27.01 -7.63
N LYS A 527 -37.03 -27.08 -6.34
CA LYS A 527 -38.24 -27.80 -5.88
C LYS A 527 -39.53 -27.07 -6.24
N GLU A 528 -39.56 -25.74 -6.12
CA GLU A 528 -40.74 -24.93 -6.50
C GLU A 528 -40.96 -24.92 -8.01
N ASN A 529 -39.90 -24.77 -8.81
CA ASN A 529 -39.98 -24.85 -10.28
C ASN A 529 -40.30 -26.27 -10.78
N GLY A 530 -39.86 -27.32 -10.06
CA GLY A 530 -40.23 -28.72 -10.34
C GLY A 530 -41.69 -29.06 -10.01
N ALA A 531 -42.30 -28.38 -9.04
CA ALA A 531 -43.70 -28.60 -8.64
C ALA A 531 -44.71 -27.95 -9.62
N VAL A 532 -44.32 -26.90 -10.34
CA VAL A 532 -45.18 -26.25 -11.35
C VAL A 532 -45.24 -27.04 -12.67
N GLY A 533 -44.25 -27.90 -12.95
CA GLY A 533 -44.16 -28.66 -14.21
C GLY A 533 -44.99 -29.96 -14.30
N THR A 534 -45.62 -30.42 -13.21
CA THR A 534 -46.28 -31.75 -13.18
C THR A 534 -47.79 -31.71 -12.91
N GLY A 535 -48.45 -30.59 -13.21
CA GLY A 535 -49.86 -30.37 -12.87
C GLY A 535 -50.77 -29.84 -13.98
N LYS A 536 -50.91 -30.53 -15.14
CA LYS A 536 -52.17 -30.69 -15.93
C LYS A 536 -51.92 -31.13 -17.39
N ARG A 537 -52.32 -32.36 -17.72
CA ARG A 537 -53.41 -32.69 -18.69
C ARG A 537 -53.49 -34.21 -18.92
N LYS A 538 -54.43 -34.86 -18.23
CA LYS A 538 -55.07 -36.12 -18.65
C LYS A 538 -56.55 -35.82 -18.88
N GLY A 539 -57.10 -36.34 -19.98
CA GLY A 539 -58.48 -36.18 -20.47
C GLY A 539 -58.50 -35.32 -21.74
N GLY A 540 -58.72 -35.83 -22.96
CA GLY A 540 -59.69 -36.83 -23.43
C GLY A 540 -60.59 -36.11 -24.47
N PRO A 541 -60.82 -36.65 -25.68
CA PRO A 541 -61.32 -35.87 -26.82
C PRO A 541 -62.84 -35.69 -26.77
N GLY A 542 -63.33 -34.46 -26.94
CA GLY A 542 -64.75 -34.13 -27.00
C GLY A 542 -65.01 -33.08 -28.07
N GLU A 543 -65.91 -33.43 -29.00
CA GLU A 543 -66.36 -32.70 -30.18
C GLU A 543 -66.70 -31.22 -29.92
N LYS A 544 -66.37 -30.36 -30.90
CA LYS A 544 -66.98 -29.03 -31.04
C LYS A 544 -67.75 -28.96 -32.36
N ALA A 545 -69.07 -28.96 -32.24
CA ALA A 545 -70.01 -28.48 -33.25
C ALA A 545 -70.70 -27.20 -32.72
N GLY A 546 -70.96 -26.24 -33.62
CA GLY A 546 -72.16 -25.40 -33.53
C GLY A 546 -72.10 -24.09 -32.73
N ASN A 547 -71.54 -23.05 -33.35
CA ASN A 547 -72.20 -21.78 -33.72
C ASN A 547 -73.37 -21.21 -32.85
N GLY A 548 -73.33 -19.91 -32.53
CA GLY A 548 -74.55 -19.08 -32.49
C GLY A 548 -74.75 -18.02 -31.39
N SER A 549 -74.28 -16.80 -31.67
CA SER A 549 -74.98 -15.50 -31.50
C SER A 549 -75.49 -14.95 -30.14
N LYS A 550 -74.90 -13.78 -29.79
CA LYS A 550 -75.53 -12.44 -29.53
C LYS A 550 -76.68 -12.38 -28.50
N LYS A 551 -76.71 -11.46 -27.51
CA LYS A 551 -76.84 -10.00 -27.64
C LYS A 551 -76.96 -9.31 -26.27
N ALA A 552 -76.17 -8.26 -26.07
CA ALA A 552 -76.48 -6.89 -25.63
C ALA A 552 -77.42 -6.55 -24.44
N LYS A 553 -76.91 -5.62 -23.61
CA LYS A 553 -77.46 -4.34 -23.08
C LYS A 553 -77.01 -4.19 -21.61
N LYS A 554 -76.50 -3.06 -21.14
CA LYS A 554 -76.84 -1.66 -21.46
C LYS A 554 -75.66 -0.76 -21.10
#